data_AF-A0A6I5VG02-F1
#
_entry.id   AF-A0A6I5VG02-F1
#
_cell.length_a   1.000
_cell.length_b   1.000
_cell.length_c   1.000
_cell.angle_alpha   90.00
_cell.angle_beta   90.00
_cell.angle_gamma   90.00
#
_symmetry.space_group_name_H-M   'P 1'
#
loop_
_entity.id
_entity.type
_entity.pdbx_description
1 polymer ?
#
loop_
_entity_poly.entity_id
_entity_poly.type
_entity_poly.pdbx_seq_one_letter_code
_entity_poly.pdbx_strand_id
1 'polypeptide(L)'
;MLKIGEFASIGRVTVRLLRYYDEIGLLTPTHVDPGSGYRSYELDQVATLSRILQLRDFGMKLDVIARIIHGDVGVEQERELVRRCRDELTQQIADNSRRVDRLDAYLRGTEGAIMKPDIDATLKTIPPRRVAYLTDHAAGWGGANIGPVIGPLFGKLADLLDSAGIGDFGPAIAIYEADQAGDETTVTVTGAFVVGDGVDAGPNYQVTTLPEIETAAVTNHHGAPDTIDQSWHTLMDWTRAEGYELSGVCREVYLSPPDVPPQDWDTELQQPVRRLRLPH
;
A
#
# COMPACT_ATOMS: atom_id res chain seq x y z
N MET A 1 -0.53 -13.65 53.56
CA MET A 1 0.79 -13.07 53.20
C MET A 1 1.75 -14.10 52.62
N LEU A 2 2.25 -13.81 51.41
CA LEU A 2 3.23 -14.57 50.64
C LEU A 2 4.56 -13.83 50.66
N LYS A 3 5.68 -14.52 50.84
CA LYS A 3 7.01 -13.91 50.67
C LYS A 3 7.22 -13.52 49.21
N ILE A 4 8.04 -12.51 48.95
CA ILE A 4 8.30 -12.02 47.59
C ILE A 4 8.69 -13.12 46.58
N GLY A 5 9.43 -14.15 47.01
CA GLY A 5 9.79 -15.29 46.15
C GLY A 5 8.61 -16.19 45.79
N GLU A 6 7.71 -16.44 46.74
CA GLU A 6 6.48 -17.22 46.53
C GLU A 6 5.53 -16.46 45.61
N PHE A 7 5.36 -15.15 45.87
CA PHE A 7 4.55 -14.26 45.04
C PHE A 7 5.09 -14.14 43.61
N ALA A 8 6.41 -14.01 43.45
CA ALA A 8 7.09 -14.03 42.15
C ALA A 8 6.84 -15.33 41.38
N SER A 9 6.88 -16.47 42.09
CA SER A 9 6.65 -17.79 41.50
C SER A 9 5.22 -17.96 40.99
N ILE A 10 4.23 -17.51 41.78
CA ILE A 10 2.82 -17.54 41.38
C ILE A 10 2.58 -16.64 40.16
N GLY A 11 3.10 -15.41 40.19
CA GLY A 11 2.98 -14.45 39.09
C GLY A 11 3.89 -14.74 37.89
N ARG A 12 4.74 -15.77 37.96
CA ARG A 12 5.77 -16.13 36.96
C ARG A 12 6.66 -14.95 36.55
N VAL A 13 7.01 -14.11 37.53
CA VAL A 13 7.89 -12.95 37.36
C VAL A 13 9.15 -13.13 38.16
N THR A 14 10.16 -12.31 37.88
CA THR A 14 11.37 -12.27 38.70
C THR A 14 11.12 -11.45 39.96
N VAL A 15 11.79 -11.81 41.06
CA VAL A 15 11.85 -10.99 42.28
C VAL A 15 12.36 -9.58 41.97
N ARG A 16 13.30 -9.45 41.01
CA ARG A 16 13.81 -8.16 40.55
C ARG A 16 12.70 -7.26 39.98
N LEU A 17 11.79 -7.83 39.18
CA LEU A 17 10.67 -7.07 38.61
C LEU A 17 9.72 -6.57 39.71
N LEU A 18 9.43 -7.39 40.72
CA LEU A 18 8.58 -6.98 41.84
C LEU A 18 9.22 -5.87 42.68
N ARG A 19 10.54 -5.93 42.92
CA ARG A 19 11.27 -4.84 43.59
C ARG A 19 11.22 -3.55 42.78
N TYR A 20 11.33 -3.65 41.47
CA TYR A 20 11.20 -2.50 40.59
C TYR A 20 9.78 -1.91 40.63
N TYR A 21 8.73 -2.75 40.60
CA TYR A 21 7.35 -2.29 40.74
C TYR A 21 7.06 -1.65 42.09
N ASP A 22 7.66 -2.13 43.16
CA ASP A 22 7.64 -1.48 44.48
C ASP A 22 8.33 -0.11 44.45
N GLU A 23 9.55 -0.03 43.88
CA GLU A 23 10.33 1.20 43.77
C GLU A 23 9.60 2.32 43.02
N ILE A 24 8.91 2.00 41.92
CA ILE A 24 8.11 2.96 41.15
C ILE A 24 6.69 3.14 41.69
N GLY A 25 6.34 2.48 42.80
CA GLY A 25 5.01 2.56 43.42
C GLY A 25 3.88 1.93 42.60
N LEU A 26 4.19 1.08 41.62
CA LEU A 26 3.20 0.41 40.78
C LEU A 26 2.54 -0.78 41.51
N LEU A 27 3.33 -1.55 42.26
CA LEU A 27 2.82 -2.65 43.10
C LEU A 27 3.67 -2.74 44.36
N THR A 28 3.17 -2.15 45.44
CA THR A 28 3.85 -2.12 46.74
C THR A 28 3.49 -3.36 47.58
N PRO A 29 4.42 -3.90 48.38
CA PRO A 29 4.13 -4.99 49.30
C PRO A 29 3.19 -4.51 50.41
N THR A 30 2.27 -5.37 50.85
CA THR A 30 1.41 -5.08 52.00
C THR A 30 2.20 -4.93 53.30
N HIS A 31 3.33 -5.63 53.44
CA HIS A 31 4.20 -5.50 54.61
C HIS A 31 5.68 -5.64 54.26
N VAL A 32 6.48 -4.79 54.90
CA VAL A 32 7.95 -4.83 54.88
C VAL A 32 8.43 -5.00 56.32
N ASP A 33 9.18 -6.07 56.58
CA ASP A 33 9.72 -6.35 57.91
C ASP A 33 10.76 -5.28 58.30
N PRO A 34 10.62 -4.58 59.44
CA PRO A 34 11.50 -3.46 59.81
C PRO A 34 12.94 -3.86 60.13
N GLY A 35 13.19 -5.10 60.55
CA GLY A 35 14.51 -5.57 60.96
C GLY A 35 15.33 -6.14 59.81
N SER A 36 14.67 -6.82 58.88
CA SER A 36 15.30 -7.58 57.80
C SER A 36 15.03 -7.04 56.39
N GLY A 37 14.05 -6.14 56.24
CA GLY A 37 13.63 -5.58 54.95
C GLY A 37 12.91 -6.59 54.03
N TYR A 38 12.49 -7.74 54.57
CA TYR A 38 11.75 -8.73 53.81
C TYR A 38 10.36 -8.22 53.42
N ARG A 39 10.00 -8.44 52.16
CA ARG A 39 8.72 -8.03 51.57
C ARG A 39 7.74 -9.18 51.54
N SER A 40 6.50 -8.88 51.88
CA SER A 40 5.39 -9.81 51.80
C SER A 40 4.16 -9.16 51.17
N TYR A 41 3.46 -9.95 50.37
CA TYR A 41 2.32 -9.54 49.56
C TYR A 41 1.09 -10.34 49.97
N GLU A 42 -0.10 -9.76 49.87
CA GLU A 42 -1.32 -10.52 50.06
C GLU A 42 -1.73 -11.30 48.81
N LEU A 43 -2.60 -12.30 48.99
CA LEU A 43 -3.04 -13.16 47.88
C LEU A 43 -3.89 -12.38 46.85
N ASP A 44 -4.63 -11.38 47.29
CA ASP A 44 -5.43 -10.49 46.44
C ASP A 44 -4.57 -9.67 45.47
N GLN A 45 -3.33 -9.31 45.86
CA GLN A 45 -2.38 -8.60 45.01
C GLN A 45 -1.95 -9.42 43.78
N VAL A 46 -2.20 -10.72 43.75
CA VAL A 46 -1.96 -11.57 42.56
C VAL A 46 -2.87 -11.14 41.40
N ALA A 47 -4.12 -10.74 41.68
CA ALA A 47 -5.03 -10.23 40.67
C ALA A 47 -4.51 -8.89 40.11
N THR A 48 -4.03 -8.01 40.99
CA THR A 48 -3.41 -6.73 40.59
C THR A 48 -2.16 -6.95 39.74
N LEU A 49 -1.27 -7.85 40.14
CA LEU A 49 -0.09 -8.21 39.35
C LEU A 49 -0.50 -8.77 37.97
N SER A 50 -1.49 -9.65 37.91
CA SER A 50 -1.99 -10.22 36.65
C SER A 50 -2.50 -9.13 35.71
N ARG A 51 -3.24 -8.14 36.26
CA ARG A 51 -3.73 -6.99 35.49
C ARG A 51 -2.60 -6.10 34.97
N ILE A 52 -1.58 -5.82 35.79
CA ILE A 52 -0.38 -5.07 35.38
C ILE A 52 0.31 -5.76 34.20
N LEU A 53 0.50 -7.08 34.29
CA LEU A 53 1.16 -7.85 33.24
C LEU A 53 0.36 -7.85 31.94
N GLN A 54 -0.97 -7.97 32.02
CA GLN A 54 -1.86 -7.92 30.85
C GLN A 54 -1.82 -6.54 30.15
N LEU A 55 -1.90 -5.44 30.90
CA LEU A 55 -1.84 -4.10 30.29
C LEU A 55 -0.47 -3.82 29.67
N ARG A 56 0.60 -4.34 30.27
CA ARG A 56 1.95 -4.28 29.69
C ARG A 56 2.04 -5.11 28.40
N ASP A 57 1.38 -6.27 28.35
CA ASP A 57 1.33 -7.13 27.15
C ASP A 57 0.61 -6.44 25.99
N PHE A 58 -0.39 -5.60 26.28
CA PHE A 58 -1.03 -4.73 25.28
C PHE A 58 -0.12 -3.58 24.79
N GLY A 59 1.11 -3.48 25.29
CA GLY A 59 2.06 -2.44 24.90
C GLY A 59 1.93 -1.12 25.67
N MET A 60 1.13 -1.08 26.74
CA MET A 60 0.99 0.15 27.53
C MET A 60 2.26 0.46 28.34
N LYS A 61 2.59 1.75 28.44
CA LYS A 61 3.70 2.25 29.26
C LYS A 61 3.36 2.14 30.75
N LEU A 62 4.38 1.92 31.59
CA LEU A 62 4.21 1.65 33.02
C LEU A 62 3.58 2.82 33.79
N ASP A 63 3.79 4.05 33.38
CA ASP A 63 3.17 5.26 33.95
C ASP A 63 1.65 5.28 33.72
N VAL A 64 1.20 4.87 32.53
CA VAL A 64 -0.23 4.72 32.22
C VAL A 64 -0.84 3.57 33.02
N ILE A 65 -0.13 2.44 33.10
CA ILE A 65 -0.58 1.28 33.88
C ILE A 65 -0.73 1.66 35.36
N ALA A 66 0.22 2.40 35.94
CA ALA A 66 0.14 2.86 37.33
C ALA A 66 -1.14 3.66 37.58
N ARG A 67 -1.47 4.61 36.69
CA ARG A 67 -2.70 5.41 36.80
C ARG A 67 -3.97 4.56 36.72
N ILE A 68 -3.99 3.51 35.90
CA ILE A 68 -5.13 2.58 35.81
C ILE A 68 -5.27 1.76 37.10
N ILE A 69 -4.16 1.23 37.61
CA ILE A 69 -4.16 0.39 38.82
C ILE A 69 -4.54 1.20 40.06
N HIS A 70 -4.09 2.44 40.17
CA HIS A 70 -4.39 3.33 41.30
C HIS A 70 -5.77 3.98 41.23
N GLY A 71 -6.51 3.78 40.13
CA GLY A 71 -7.86 4.31 39.96
C GLY A 71 -7.92 5.77 39.52
N ASP A 72 -6.80 6.35 39.07
CA ASP A 72 -6.73 7.71 38.51
C ASP A 72 -7.37 7.81 37.10
N VAL A 73 -7.75 6.67 36.53
CA VAL A 73 -8.36 6.53 35.21
C VAL A 73 -9.73 5.88 35.38
N GLY A 74 -10.77 6.59 34.94
CA GLY A 74 -12.13 6.06 34.93
C GLY A 74 -12.31 4.95 33.89
N VAL A 75 -13.31 4.08 34.09
CA VAL A 75 -13.57 2.90 33.24
C VAL A 75 -13.65 3.24 31.74
N GLU A 76 -14.32 4.34 31.38
CA GLU A 76 -14.44 4.75 29.97
C GLU A 76 -13.11 5.23 29.38
N GLN A 77 -12.26 5.89 30.18
CA GLN A 77 -10.93 6.30 29.74
C GLN A 77 -10.00 5.10 29.59
N GLU A 78 -10.07 4.10 30.47
CA GLU A 78 -9.35 2.85 30.32
C GLU A 78 -9.78 2.11 29.05
N ARG A 79 -11.09 2.03 28.76
CA ARG A 79 -11.62 1.44 27.53
C ARG A 79 -11.07 2.12 26.29
N GLU A 80 -11.00 3.45 26.31
CA GLU A 80 -10.44 4.23 25.20
C GLU A 80 -8.94 3.96 25.01
N LEU A 81 -8.16 3.85 26.09
CA LEU A 81 -6.75 3.46 26.01
C LEU A 81 -6.57 2.06 25.39
N VAL A 82 -7.40 1.09 25.79
CA VAL A 82 -7.38 -0.26 25.21
C VAL A 82 -7.76 -0.24 23.73
N ARG A 83 -8.76 0.54 23.32
CA ARG A 83 -9.14 0.69 21.90
C ARG A 83 -7.98 1.26 21.07
N ARG A 84 -7.29 2.28 21.57
CA ARG A 84 -6.11 2.83 20.90
C ARG A 84 -5.00 1.81 20.73
N CYS A 85 -4.67 1.05 21.78
CA CYS A 85 -3.68 -0.03 21.65
C CYS A 85 -4.09 -1.07 20.60
N ARG A 86 -5.38 -1.45 20.54
CA ARG A 86 -5.90 -2.36 19.51
C ARG A 86 -5.73 -1.77 18.11
N ASP A 87 -6.10 -0.51 17.92
CA ASP A 87 -6.05 0.14 16.62
C ASP A 87 -4.60 0.30 16.14
N GLU A 88 -3.68 0.67 17.03
CA GLU A 88 -2.23 0.71 16.77
C GLU A 88 -1.69 -0.67 16.34
N LEU A 89 -2.04 -1.73 17.07
CA LEU A 89 -1.63 -3.11 16.72
C LEU A 89 -2.23 -3.55 15.37
N THR A 90 -3.49 -3.20 15.10
CA THR A 90 -4.15 -3.51 13.82
C THR A 90 -3.44 -2.81 12.67
N GLN A 91 -3.05 -1.55 12.85
CA GLN A 91 -2.27 -0.81 11.87
C GLN A 91 -0.89 -1.45 11.65
N GLN A 92 -0.20 -1.85 12.72
CA GLN A 92 1.09 -2.55 12.62
C GLN A 92 0.96 -3.88 11.87
N ILE A 93 -0.12 -4.63 12.09
CA ILE A 93 -0.40 -5.86 11.35
C ILE A 93 -0.57 -5.53 9.87
N ALA A 94 -1.40 -4.55 9.52
CA ALA A 94 -1.61 -4.15 8.12
C ALA A 94 -0.29 -3.73 7.44
N ASP A 95 0.53 -2.92 8.11
CA ASP A 95 1.81 -2.46 7.58
C ASP A 95 2.82 -3.60 7.43
N ASN A 96 2.86 -4.54 8.39
CA ASN A 96 3.73 -5.70 8.30
C ASN A 96 3.26 -6.71 7.24
N SER A 97 1.96 -6.91 7.05
CA SER A 97 1.44 -7.72 5.93
C SER A 97 1.88 -7.13 4.59
N ARG A 98 1.73 -5.82 4.37
CA ARG A 98 2.24 -5.15 3.16
C ARG A 98 3.76 -5.31 2.99
N ARG A 99 4.52 -5.37 4.08
CA ARG A 99 5.97 -5.65 4.02
C ARG A 99 6.25 -7.09 3.61
N VAL A 100 5.49 -8.04 4.12
CA VAL A 100 5.56 -9.46 3.71
C VAL A 100 5.25 -9.58 2.22
N ASP A 101 4.19 -8.95 1.73
CA ASP A 101 3.84 -8.99 0.29
C ASP A 101 4.99 -8.49 -0.60
N ARG A 102 5.68 -7.42 -0.18
CA ARG A 102 6.87 -6.90 -0.88
C ARG A 102 8.07 -7.84 -0.80
N LEU A 103 8.29 -8.49 0.34
CA LEU A 103 9.35 -9.48 0.48
C LEU A 103 9.08 -10.70 -0.40
N ASP A 104 7.83 -11.17 -0.47
CA ASP A 104 7.44 -12.29 -1.32
C ASP A 104 7.58 -11.93 -2.81
N ALA A 105 7.22 -10.70 -3.19
CA ALA A 105 7.47 -10.19 -4.54
C ALA A 105 8.97 -10.15 -4.88
N TYR A 106 9.79 -9.69 -3.93
CA TYR A 106 11.25 -9.68 -4.09
C TYR A 106 11.81 -11.09 -4.24
N LEU A 107 11.38 -12.03 -3.39
CA LEU A 107 11.83 -13.42 -3.43
C LEU A 107 11.47 -14.10 -4.75
N ARG A 108 10.24 -13.91 -5.25
CA ARG A 108 9.84 -14.36 -6.60
C ARG A 108 10.77 -13.82 -7.70
N GLY A 109 11.20 -12.56 -7.57
CA GLY A 109 12.16 -11.94 -8.49
C GLY A 109 13.58 -12.52 -8.40
N THR A 110 14.01 -12.94 -7.21
CA THR A 110 15.38 -13.45 -6.96
C THR A 110 15.54 -14.96 -7.13
N GLU A 111 14.47 -15.74 -6.94
CA GLU A 111 14.47 -17.21 -7.10
C GLU A 111 14.33 -17.65 -8.57
N GLY A 112 14.42 -16.70 -9.50
CA GLY A 112 14.42 -16.92 -10.95
C GLY A 112 15.63 -17.73 -11.44
N ALA A 113 15.61 -19.04 -11.22
CA ALA A 113 16.08 -19.97 -12.23
C ALA A 113 15.12 -19.84 -13.43
N ILE A 114 15.55 -19.07 -14.45
CA ILE A 114 15.04 -19.01 -15.84
C ILE A 114 13.76 -19.83 -16.08
N MET A 115 12.64 -19.39 -15.52
CA MET A 115 11.32 -19.85 -15.91
C MET A 115 10.66 -18.67 -16.58
N LYS A 116 10.24 -18.88 -17.82
CA LYS A 116 9.47 -17.91 -18.58
C LYS A 116 8.24 -17.53 -17.73
N PRO A 117 8.00 -16.23 -17.47
CA PRO A 117 6.84 -15.81 -16.70
C PRO A 117 5.56 -16.37 -17.32
N ASP A 118 4.69 -16.96 -16.51
CA ASP A 118 3.38 -17.48 -16.94
C ASP A 118 2.44 -16.29 -17.13
N ILE A 119 2.52 -15.68 -18.30
CA ILE A 119 1.69 -14.56 -18.73
C ILE A 119 1.30 -14.72 -20.19
N ASP A 120 0.04 -14.41 -20.50
CA ASP A 120 -0.46 -14.35 -21.87
C ASP A 120 -0.03 -13.04 -22.55
N ALA A 121 1.29 -12.92 -22.76
CA ALA A 121 1.90 -11.78 -23.42
C ALA A 121 2.21 -12.09 -24.89
N THR A 122 2.00 -11.09 -25.75
CA THR A 122 2.22 -11.17 -27.19
C THR A 122 2.93 -9.93 -27.71
N LEU A 123 3.61 -10.04 -28.85
CA LEU A 123 4.12 -8.88 -29.58
C LEU A 123 3.08 -8.44 -30.61
N LYS A 124 2.75 -7.16 -30.62
CA LYS A 124 1.79 -6.57 -31.57
C LYS A 124 2.33 -5.25 -32.14
N THR A 125 1.94 -4.95 -33.37
CA THR A 125 1.99 -3.57 -33.89
C THR A 125 0.72 -2.85 -33.44
N ILE A 126 0.88 -1.69 -32.80
CA ILE A 126 -0.25 -0.87 -32.32
C ILE A 126 -0.44 0.29 -33.30
N PRO A 127 -1.59 0.37 -34.00
CA PRO A 127 -1.82 1.42 -34.97
C PRO A 127 -1.90 2.80 -34.30
N PRO A 128 -1.69 3.88 -35.06
CA PRO A 128 -1.97 5.24 -34.58
C PRO A 128 -3.41 5.35 -34.08
N ARG A 129 -3.62 6.12 -33.02
CA ARG A 129 -4.96 6.38 -32.46
C ARG A 129 -5.18 7.86 -32.28
N ARG A 130 -6.25 8.39 -32.88
CA ARG A 130 -6.70 9.75 -32.58
C ARG A 130 -7.36 9.76 -31.21
N VAL A 131 -6.93 10.69 -30.36
CA VAL A 131 -7.40 10.80 -28.98
C VAL A 131 -7.69 12.25 -28.62
N ALA A 132 -8.76 12.46 -27.85
CA ALA A 132 -8.93 13.65 -27.04
C ALA A 132 -8.26 13.40 -25.68
N TYR A 133 -7.58 14.38 -25.11
CA TYR A 133 -6.84 14.19 -23.87
C TYR A 133 -6.76 15.43 -22.98
N LEU A 134 -6.50 15.17 -21.71
CA LEU A 134 -6.07 16.12 -20.69
C LEU A 134 -4.79 15.62 -20.04
N THR A 135 -4.00 16.57 -19.53
CA THR A 135 -2.76 16.29 -18.80
C THR A 135 -2.79 17.03 -17.47
N ASP A 136 -2.26 16.40 -16.43
CA ASP A 136 -1.99 16.99 -15.12
C ASP A 136 -0.72 16.35 -14.51
N HIS A 137 -0.33 16.75 -13.30
CA HIS A 137 0.89 16.27 -12.66
C HIS A 137 0.61 15.57 -11.32
N ALA A 138 1.26 14.44 -11.11
CA ALA A 138 1.34 13.76 -9.82
C ALA A 138 2.70 14.05 -9.15
N ALA A 139 2.69 14.09 -7.80
CA ALA A 139 3.89 14.35 -7.00
C ALA A 139 4.93 13.21 -7.03
N GLY A 140 4.60 12.07 -7.64
CA GLY A 140 5.49 10.93 -7.77
C GLY A 140 4.80 9.70 -8.33
N TRP A 141 5.53 8.58 -8.35
CA TRP A 141 5.03 7.29 -8.83
C TRP A 141 4.17 6.55 -7.80
N GLY A 142 3.42 5.55 -8.28
CA GLY A 142 2.61 4.66 -7.45
C GLY A 142 1.16 5.12 -7.29
N GLY A 143 0.27 4.17 -7.02
CA GLY A 143 -1.18 4.39 -6.98
C GLY A 143 -1.65 5.49 -6.02
N ALA A 144 -0.95 5.69 -4.90
CA ALA A 144 -1.27 6.75 -3.94
C ALA A 144 -1.08 8.18 -4.50
N ASN A 145 -0.18 8.36 -5.47
CA ASN A 145 0.10 9.64 -6.12
C ASN A 145 -0.66 9.77 -7.44
N ILE A 146 -0.71 8.70 -8.25
CA ILE A 146 -1.32 8.72 -9.59
C ILE A 146 -2.84 8.61 -9.53
N GLY A 147 -3.38 7.72 -8.68
CA GLY A 147 -4.82 7.44 -8.58
C GLY A 147 -5.69 8.69 -8.34
N PRO A 148 -5.33 9.58 -7.38
CA PRO A 148 -6.04 10.84 -7.16
C PRO A 148 -6.03 11.82 -8.33
N VAL A 149 -5.16 11.63 -9.32
CA VAL A 149 -5.02 12.51 -10.49
C VAL A 149 -5.70 11.91 -11.72
N ILE A 150 -5.40 10.64 -12.05
CA ILE A 150 -5.88 10.00 -13.29
C ILE A 150 -7.41 9.78 -13.30
N GLY A 151 -7.99 9.38 -12.16
CA GLY A 151 -9.44 9.15 -12.06
C GLY A 151 -10.26 10.42 -12.37
N PRO A 152 -10.01 11.54 -11.66
CA PRO A 152 -10.66 12.82 -11.95
C PRO A 152 -10.40 13.35 -13.36
N LEU A 153 -9.22 13.09 -13.94
CA LEU A 153 -8.92 13.47 -15.33
C LEU A 153 -9.86 12.80 -16.33
N PHE A 154 -10.11 11.50 -16.18
CA PHE A 154 -11.05 10.78 -17.05
C PHE A 154 -12.47 11.33 -16.92
N GLY A 155 -12.96 11.53 -15.69
CA GLY A 155 -14.30 12.09 -15.47
C GLY A 155 -14.45 13.49 -16.09
N LYS A 156 -13.48 14.37 -15.85
CA LYS A 156 -13.47 15.73 -16.43
C LYS A 156 -13.44 15.71 -17.96
N LEU A 157 -12.63 14.85 -18.57
CA LEU A 157 -12.56 14.76 -20.02
C LEU A 157 -13.86 14.23 -20.62
N ALA A 158 -14.48 13.22 -20.00
CA ALA A 158 -15.79 12.71 -20.43
C ALA A 158 -16.86 13.81 -20.42
N ASP A 159 -16.98 14.57 -19.32
CA ASP A 159 -17.92 15.68 -19.20
C ASP A 159 -17.71 16.77 -20.28
N LEU A 160 -16.44 17.04 -20.63
CA LEU A 160 -16.08 18.02 -21.65
C LEU A 160 -16.44 17.55 -23.07
N LEU A 161 -16.24 16.27 -23.36
CA LEU A 161 -16.61 15.66 -24.65
C LEU A 161 -18.14 15.62 -24.80
N ASP A 162 -18.86 15.20 -23.76
CA ASP A 162 -20.33 15.21 -23.73
C ASP A 162 -20.89 16.61 -23.94
N SER A 163 -20.34 17.61 -23.24
CA SER A 163 -20.73 19.02 -23.40
C SER A 163 -20.45 19.57 -24.81
N ALA A 164 -19.48 19.00 -25.52
CA ALA A 164 -19.18 19.31 -26.91
C ALA A 164 -20.04 18.51 -27.91
N GLY A 165 -20.96 17.66 -27.44
CA GLY A 165 -21.80 16.80 -28.28
C GLY A 165 -21.10 15.54 -28.79
N ILE A 166 -19.96 15.17 -28.21
CA ILE A 166 -19.17 13.99 -28.57
C ILE A 166 -19.46 12.90 -27.53
N GLY A 167 -20.59 12.21 -27.70
CA GLY A 167 -21.02 11.14 -26.78
C GLY A 167 -20.57 9.73 -27.17
N ASP A 168 -19.91 9.58 -28.33
CA ASP A 168 -19.38 8.30 -28.81
C ASP A 168 -17.86 8.39 -28.91
N PHE A 169 -17.18 8.00 -27.84
CA PHE A 169 -15.74 7.87 -27.77
C PHE A 169 -15.37 6.47 -27.29
N GLY A 170 -14.24 5.98 -27.79
CA GLY A 170 -13.74 4.64 -27.54
C GLY A 170 -13.03 4.51 -26.18
N PRO A 171 -12.20 3.47 -26.01
CA PRO A 171 -11.60 3.12 -24.72
C PRO A 171 -10.73 4.25 -24.17
N ALA A 172 -10.67 4.30 -22.84
CA ALA A 172 -9.79 5.21 -22.13
C ALA A 172 -8.33 4.76 -22.24
N ILE A 173 -7.41 5.71 -22.34
CA ILE A 173 -5.97 5.47 -22.39
C ILE A 173 -5.30 6.33 -21.32
N ALA A 174 -4.52 5.69 -20.44
CA ALA A 174 -3.62 6.38 -19.53
C ALA A 174 -2.17 6.29 -20.02
N ILE A 175 -1.44 7.40 -19.87
CA ILE A 175 -0.03 7.54 -20.23
C ILE A 175 0.67 8.28 -19.08
N TYR A 176 1.82 7.75 -18.65
CA TYR A 176 2.60 8.30 -17.54
C TYR A 176 4.04 8.57 -17.98
N GLU A 177 4.48 9.82 -17.83
CA GLU A 177 5.82 10.25 -18.22
C GLU A 177 6.53 10.86 -17.03
N ALA A 178 7.77 10.44 -16.78
CA ALA A 178 8.61 11.11 -15.79
C ALA A 178 8.97 12.50 -16.29
N ASP A 179 8.68 13.53 -15.50
CA ASP A 179 9.20 14.87 -15.76
C ASP A 179 10.52 15.03 -15.01
N GLN A 180 11.59 15.38 -15.73
CA GLN A 180 12.86 15.74 -15.12
C GLN A 180 12.94 17.26 -14.97
N ALA A 181 12.09 17.81 -14.11
CA ALA A 181 12.11 19.22 -13.77
C ALA A 181 12.77 19.44 -12.39
N GLY A 182 14.10 19.39 -12.35
CA GLY A 182 14.89 19.67 -11.13
C GLY A 182 15.20 18.44 -10.27
N ASP A 183 15.38 18.65 -8.95
CA ASP A 183 15.75 17.61 -7.97
C ASP A 183 14.55 16.72 -7.54
N GLU A 184 13.31 17.09 -7.91
CA GLU A 184 12.09 16.33 -7.61
C GLU A 184 11.56 15.66 -8.89
N THR A 185 11.27 14.35 -8.83
CA THR A 185 10.66 13.62 -9.95
C THR A 185 9.14 13.73 -9.87
N THR A 186 8.55 14.59 -10.69
CA THR A 186 7.09 14.61 -10.90
C THR A 186 6.72 13.66 -12.03
N VAL A 187 5.44 13.27 -12.08
CA VAL A 187 4.91 12.41 -13.14
C VAL A 187 3.85 13.19 -13.89
N THR A 188 4.05 13.38 -15.19
CA THR A 188 3.05 13.88 -16.10
C THR A 188 2.05 12.77 -16.38
N VAL A 189 0.81 13.00 -16.00
CA VAL A 189 -0.31 12.06 -16.08
C VAL A 189 -1.23 12.53 -17.20
N THR A 190 -1.37 11.71 -18.25
CA THR A 190 -2.27 12.00 -19.36
C THR A 190 -3.42 11.00 -19.37
N GLY A 191 -4.64 11.51 -19.28
CA GLY A 191 -5.88 10.75 -19.47
C GLY A 191 -6.50 11.10 -20.81
N ALA A 192 -6.78 10.09 -21.62
CA ALA A 192 -7.27 10.26 -22.98
C ALA A 192 -8.43 9.32 -23.33
N PHE A 193 -9.27 9.69 -24.28
CA PHE A 193 -10.25 8.80 -24.92
C PHE A 193 -10.00 8.75 -26.42
N VAL A 194 -10.17 7.56 -27.01
CA VAL A 194 -10.12 7.40 -28.48
C VAL A 194 -11.31 8.11 -29.11
N VAL A 195 -11.07 8.95 -30.12
CA VAL A 195 -12.12 9.73 -30.79
C VAL A 195 -12.08 9.54 -32.30
N GLY A 196 -13.21 9.76 -32.97
CA GLY A 196 -13.30 9.70 -34.43
C GLY A 196 -12.57 10.85 -35.13
N ASP A 197 -12.29 10.67 -36.43
CA ASP A 197 -11.51 11.62 -37.24
C ASP A 197 -12.12 13.03 -37.31
N GLY A 198 -13.44 13.16 -37.14
CA GLY A 198 -14.15 14.44 -37.16
C GLY A 198 -14.13 15.21 -35.83
N VAL A 199 -13.45 14.69 -34.80
CA VAL A 199 -13.33 15.38 -33.51
C VAL A 199 -12.08 16.28 -33.52
N ASP A 200 -12.31 17.57 -33.29
CA ASP A 200 -11.27 18.60 -33.21
C ASP A 200 -11.03 19.04 -31.75
N ALA A 201 -9.90 19.73 -31.52
CA ALA A 201 -9.57 20.26 -30.21
C ALA A 201 -10.64 21.27 -29.75
N GLY A 202 -11.06 21.14 -28.49
CA GLY A 202 -11.98 22.06 -27.84
C GLY A 202 -11.22 23.17 -27.08
N PRO A 203 -11.95 24.13 -26.49
CA PRO A 203 -11.34 25.17 -25.67
C PRO A 203 -10.65 24.62 -24.41
N ASN A 204 -11.08 23.46 -23.92
CA ASN A 204 -10.64 22.90 -22.63
C ASN A 204 -10.10 21.46 -22.72
N TYR A 205 -9.96 20.90 -23.92
CA TYR A 205 -9.34 19.60 -24.15
C TYR A 205 -8.56 19.64 -25.46
N GLN A 206 -7.48 18.86 -25.54
CA GLN A 206 -6.66 18.79 -26.75
C GLN A 206 -7.02 17.53 -27.54
N VAL A 207 -6.76 17.55 -28.84
CA VAL A 207 -6.88 16.37 -29.70
C VAL A 207 -5.55 16.16 -30.42
N THR A 208 -5.06 14.93 -30.37
CA THR A 208 -3.81 14.52 -31.04
C THR A 208 -3.95 13.13 -31.64
N THR A 209 -2.94 12.70 -32.38
CA THR A 209 -2.80 11.31 -32.82
C THR A 209 -1.62 10.69 -32.09
N LEU A 210 -1.90 9.71 -31.24
CA LEU A 210 -0.86 8.88 -30.66
C LEU A 210 -0.16 8.13 -31.80
N PRO A 211 1.19 8.13 -31.84
CA PRO A 211 1.92 7.51 -32.92
C PRO A 211 1.74 5.98 -32.90
N GLU A 212 1.97 5.37 -34.05
CA GLU A 212 2.11 3.92 -34.17
C GLU A 212 3.22 3.42 -33.23
N ILE A 213 3.00 2.24 -32.63
CA ILE A 213 4.06 1.48 -31.99
C ILE A 213 4.35 0.27 -32.87
N GLU A 214 5.48 0.29 -33.57
CA GLU A 214 5.88 -0.77 -34.51
C GLU A 214 5.92 -2.15 -33.83
N THR A 215 6.47 -2.21 -32.62
CA THR A 215 6.48 -3.42 -31.78
C THR A 215 6.21 -3.06 -30.32
N ALA A 216 5.11 -3.56 -29.78
CA ALA A 216 4.76 -3.49 -28.37
C ALA A 216 4.68 -4.90 -27.78
N ALA A 217 5.19 -5.06 -26.56
CA ALA A 217 4.82 -6.18 -25.69
C ALA A 217 3.46 -5.86 -25.06
N VAL A 218 2.52 -6.80 -25.19
CA VAL A 218 1.12 -6.58 -24.83
C VAL A 218 0.58 -7.74 -24.02
N THR A 219 -0.10 -7.44 -22.91
CA THR A 219 -0.86 -8.39 -22.09
C THR A 219 -2.13 -7.73 -21.59
N ASN A 220 -3.12 -8.53 -21.20
CA ASN A 220 -4.29 -8.03 -20.49
C ASN A 220 -4.11 -8.23 -18.98
N HIS A 221 -4.40 -7.19 -18.21
CA HIS A 221 -4.61 -7.25 -16.78
C HIS A 221 -6.11 -7.41 -16.52
N HIS A 222 -6.48 -8.44 -15.76
CA HIS A 222 -7.85 -8.63 -15.28
C HIS A 222 -7.89 -8.37 -13.79
N GLY A 223 -8.56 -7.32 -13.37
CA GLY A 223 -8.61 -6.90 -11.97
C GLY A 223 -8.62 -5.39 -11.76
N ALA A 224 -8.62 -5.02 -10.47
CA ALA A 224 -8.64 -3.63 -10.06
C ALA A 224 -7.30 -2.93 -10.33
N PRO A 225 -7.30 -1.62 -10.66
CA PRO A 225 -6.08 -0.86 -10.99
C PRO A 225 -5.01 -0.86 -9.89
N ASP A 226 -5.36 -1.08 -8.63
CA ASP A 226 -4.40 -1.18 -7.53
C ASP A 226 -3.52 -2.46 -7.58
N THR A 227 -3.92 -3.44 -8.38
CA THR A 227 -3.16 -4.69 -8.60
C THR A 227 -2.40 -4.72 -9.93
N ILE A 228 -2.50 -3.67 -10.75
CA ILE A 228 -1.95 -3.61 -12.12
C ILE A 228 -0.41 -3.69 -12.15
N ASP A 229 0.26 -3.23 -11.08
CA ASP A 229 1.71 -3.26 -10.93
C ASP A 229 2.28 -4.68 -11.08
N GLN A 230 1.56 -5.71 -10.61
CA GLN A 230 2.01 -7.09 -10.74
C GLN A 230 2.00 -7.55 -12.21
N SER A 231 1.00 -7.14 -12.99
CA SER A 231 0.93 -7.44 -14.43
C SER A 231 2.02 -6.68 -15.20
N TRP A 232 2.31 -5.43 -14.85
CA TRP A 232 3.43 -4.67 -15.40
C TRP A 232 4.78 -5.35 -15.16
N HIS A 233 5.08 -5.75 -13.92
CA HIS A 233 6.33 -6.45 -13.60
C HIS A 233 6.48 -7.75 -14.40
N THR A 234 5.41 -8.54 -14.48
CA THR A 234 5.42 -9.82 -15.19
C THR A 234 5.63 -9.63 -16.70
N LEU A 235 5.01 -8.59 -17.29
CA LEU A 235 5.22 -8.22 -18.69
C LEU A 235 6.67 -7.76 -18.96
N MET A 236 7.27 -6.99 -18.05
CA MET A 236 8.66 -6.54 -18.18
C MET A 236 9.65 -7.70 -18.12
N ASP A 237 9.42 -8.67 -17.24
CA ASP A 237 10.27 -9.85 -17.13
C ASP A 237 10.12 -10.75 -18.37
N TRP A 238 8.89 -10.93 -18.86
CA TRP A 238 8.64 -11.64 -20.12
C TRP A 238 9.34 -10.95 -21.30
N THR A 239 9.25 -9.62 -21.38
CA THR A 239 9.88 -8.82 -22.43
C THR A 239 11.40 -9.03 -22.47
N ARG A 240 12.05 -9.02 -21.30
CA ARG A 240 13.49 -9.28 -21.19
C ARG A 240 13.83 -10.72 -21.57
N ALA A 241 13.04 -11.69 -21.12
CA ALA A 241 13.23 -13.11 -21.44
C ALA A 241 13.12 -13.39 -22.96
N GLU A 242 12.27 -12.65 -23.68
CA GLU A 242 12.13 -12.73 -25.14
C GLU A 242 13.24 -11.97 -25.91
N GLY A 243 14.19 -11.34 -25.21
CA GLY A 243 15.32 -10.64 -25.82
C GLY A 243 14.97 -9.24 -26.33
N TYR A 244 14.03 -8.56 -25.69
CA TYR A 244 13.64 -7.19 -25.99
C TYR A 244 14.02 -6.23 -24.85
N GLU A 245 14.26 -4.97 -25.20
CA GLU A 245 14.43 -3.87 -24.26
C GLU A 245 13.32 -2.82 -24.46
N LEU A 246 13.01 -2.08 -23.40
CA LEU A 246 11.98 -1.03 -23.39
C LEU A 246 12.45 0.17 -24.22
N SER A 247 11.58 0.75 -25.05
CA SER A 247 11.98 1.80 -26.00
C SER A 247 11.07 3.02 -26.07
N GLY A 248 10.10 3.15 -25.17
CA GLY A 248 9.17 4.27 -25.19
C GLY A 248 8.19 4.24 -24.02
N VAL A 249 7.29 5.22 -24.01
CA VAL A 249 6.26 5.39 -22.97
C VAL A 249 5.20 4.32 -23.11
N CYS A 250 4.89 3.65 -22.00
CA CYS A 250 3.87 2.63 -21.94
C CYS A 250 2.45 3.24 -21.98
N ARG A 251 1.46 2.42 -22.30
CA ARG A 251 0.04 2.79 -22.32
C ARG A 251 -0.77 1.76 -21.54
N GLU A 252 -1.75 2.23 -20.79
CA GLU A 252 -2.82 1.40 -20.23
C GLU A 252 -4.11 1.71 -20.98
N VAL A 253 -4.68 0.71 -21.64
CA VAL A 253 -5.93 0.86 -22.39
C VAL A 253 -7.04 0.14 -21.62
N TYR A 254 -7.96 0.91 -21.04
CA TYR A 254 -9.08 0.38 -20.28
C TYR A 254 -10.16 -0.09 -21.26
N LEU A 255 -10.37 -1.41 -21.35
CA LEU A 255 -11.31 -2.03 -22.28
C LEU A 255 -12.71 -2.19 -21.67
N SER A 256 -12.79 -2.23 -20.35
CA SER A 256 -14.06 -2.31 -19.63
C SER A 256 -14.76 -0.95 -19.55
N PRO A 257 -16.08 -0.90 -19.75
CA PRO A 257 -16.89 0.27 -19.46
C PRO A 257 -16.82 0.71 -17.99
N PRO A 258 -17.02 2.01 -17.69
CA PRO A 258 -16.89 2.55 -16.33
C PRO A 258 -17.97 2.07 -15.35
N ASP A 259 -19.07 1.47 -15.82
CA ASP A 259 -20.12 0.87 -14.99
C ASP A 259 -19.80 -0.57 -14.54
N VAL A 260 -18.75 -1.19 -15.10
CA VAL A 260 -18.24 -2.47 -14.62
C VAL A 260 -17.52 -2.27 -13.28
N PRO A 261 -17.70 -3.14 -12.27
CA PRO A 261 -16.94 -3.05 -11.03
C PRO A 261 -15.42 -3.15 -11.28
N PRO A 262 -14.58 -2.37 -10.57
CA PRO A 262 -13.13 -2.36 -10.81
C PRO A 262 -12.46 -3.73 -10.75
N GLN A 263 -12.92 -4.65 -9.90
CA GLN A 263 -12.34 -5.99 -9.83
C GLN A 263 -12.55 -6.86 -11.09
N ASP A 264 -13.48 -6.46 -11.96
CA ASP A 264 -13.84 -7.16 -13.19
C ASP A 264 -13.37 -6.37 -14.43
N TRP A 265 -12.46 -5.40 -14.25
CA TRP A 265 -11.91 -4.62 -15.35
C TRP A 265 -10.88 -5.41 -16.15
N ASP A 266 -10.91 -5.22 -17.47
CA ASP A 266 -9.89 -5.64 -18.40
C ASP A 266 -9.11 -4.41 -18.88
N THR A 267 -7.81 -4.40 -18.64
CA THR A 267 -6.89 -3.34 -19.07
C THR A 267 -5.77 -3.93 -19.93
N GLU A 268 -5.68 -3.52 -21.20
CA GLU A 268 -4.57 -3.92 -22.08
C GLU A 268 -3.35 -3.05 -21.78
N LEU A 269 -2.27 -3.68 -21.31
CA LEU A 269 -0.98 -3.05 -21.06
C LEU A 269 -0.17 -3.08 -22.35
N GLN A 270 0.35 -1.93 -22.79
CA GLN A 270 1.13 -1.81 -24.01
C GLN A 270 2.49 -1.18 -23.70
N GLN A 271 3.56 -1.95 -23.85
CA GLN A 271 4.94 -1.47 -23.68
C GLN A 271 5.65 -1.43 -25.02
N PRO A 272 6.05 -0.25 -25.54
CA PRO A 272 6.95 -0.18 -26.68
C PRO A 272 8.28 -0.88 -26.40
N VAL A 273 8.71 -1.72 -27.33
CA VAL A 273 9.94 -2.51 -27.21
C VAL A 273 10.76 -2.50 -28.49
N ARG A 274 12.08 -2.70 -28.34
CA ARG A 274 13.02 -2.93 -29.45
C ARG A 274 13.85 -4.18 -29.16
N ARG A 275 14.26 -4.89 -30.22
CA ARG A 275 15.03 -6.12 -30.06
C ARG A 275 16.45 -5.80 -29.59
N LEU A 276 16.93 -6.51 -28.56
CA LEU A 276 18.31 -6.41 -28.10
C LEU A 276 19.25 -6.81 -29.25
N ARG A 277 20.05 -5.86 -29.73
CA ARG A 277 21.17 -6.18 -30.62
C ARG A 277 22.27 -6.81 -29.77
N LEU A 278 22.43 -8.12 -29.85
CA LEU A 278 23.61 -8.77 -29.26
C LEU A 278 24.86 -8.17 -29.94
N PRO A 279 25.87 -7.70 -29.18
CA PRO A 279 27.13 -7.31 -29.79
C PRO A 279 27.75 -8.54 -30.47
N HIS A 280 28.16 -8.34 -31.74
CA HIS A 280 28.90 -9.33 -32.54
C HIS A 280 30.25 -9.67 -31.93
#